data_AF-A0A820LIT5-F1
#
_entry.id   AF-A0A820LIT5-F1
#
_cell.length_a   1.000
_cell.length_b   1.000
_cell.length_c   1.000
_cell.angle_alpha   90.00
_cell.angle_beta   90.00
_cell.angle_gamma   90.00
#
_symmetry.space_group_name_H-M   'P 1'
#
loop_
_entity.id
_entity.type
_entity.pdbx_description
1 polymer ?
#
loop_
_entity_poly.entity_id
_entity_poly.type
_entity_poly.pdbx_seq_one_letter_code
_entity_poly.pdbx_strand_id
1 'polypeptide(L)'
;KHHFKCRGGGKEWEDIDCDVFDDPHPMTMALSVLVTIEMLNALNSLSENQSLVKMPPWYNKYLLFAIALSMSLHMMILYIPMFNTVFQICPLTWEEWFAVLKISVPVVLLDEVLKFISRRYVDKTESHISVWNGLISLAIMCALYGALITYSPIFQSWDGFTHHPPANTTTYTDFRYKNMDL
;
A
#
# COMPACT_ATOMS: atom_id res chain seq x y z
N LYS A 1 -13.24 -8.40 -26.91
CA LYS A 1 -13.20 -7.94 -25.50
C LYS A 1 -12.81 -9.11 -24.58
N HIS A 2 -11.56 -9.56 -24.65
CA HIS A 2 -11.01 -10.59 -23.75
C HIS A 2 -9.51 -10.31 -23.59
N HIS A 3 -9.15 -9.33 -22.75
CA HIS A 3 -7.75 -8.97 -22.44
C HIS A 3 -7.25 -9.58 -21.11
N PHE A 4 -8.14 -10.21 -20.33
CA PHE A 4 -7.84 -10.88 -19.06
C PHE A 4 -7.83 -12.41 -19.18
N LYS A 5 -7.73 -12.94 -20.40
CA LYS A 5 -7.63 -14.38 -20.61
C LYS A 5 -6.38 -14.61 -21.44
N CYS A 6 -5.41 -15.30 -20.87
CA CYS A 6 -4.31 -15.87 -21.62
C CYS A 6 -4.87 -16.61 -22.85
N ARG A 7 -4.50 -16.15 -24.06
CA ARG A 7 -4.76 -16.90 -25.28
C ARG A 7 -3.57 -17.85 -25.46
N GLY A 8 -3.63 -19.01 -24.80
CA GLY A 8 -2.60 -20.04 -24.92
C GLY A 8 -2.31 -20.36 -26.39
N GLY A 9 -1.03 -20.42 -26.77
CA GLY A 9 -0.58 -20.85 -28.11
C GLY A 9 0.36 -19.92 -28.88
N GLY A 10 0.87 -18.84 -28.28
CA GLY A 10 1.94 -18.02 -28.88
C GLY A 10 3.29 -18.26 -28.18
N LYS A 11 4.37 -18.36 -28.96
CA LYS A 11 5.76 -18.51 -28.46
C LYS A 11 6.25 -17.35 -27.55
N GLU A 12 5.45 -16.30 -27.45
CA GLU A 12 5.65 -15.13 -26.58
C GLU A 12 5.35 -15.42 -25.10
N TRP A 13 4.58 -16.49 -24.80
CA TRP A 13 4.07 -16.81 -23.45
C TRP A 13 4.45 -18.23 -23.00
N GLU A 14 5.50 -18.83 -23.59
CA GLU A 14 5.90 -20.23 -23.36
C GLU A 14 6.43 -20.47 -21.93
N ASP A 15 6.68 -19.40 -21.16
CA ASP A 15 7.25 -19.43 -19.80
C ASP A 15 6.44 -18.63 -18.76
N ILE A 16 5.25 -18.12 -19.12
CA ILE A 16 4.40 -17.34 -18.20
C ILE A 16 3.16 -18.17 -17.85
N ASP A 17 3.03 -18.50 -16.57
CA ASP A 17 1.88 -19.23 -16.04
C ASP A 17 0.65 -18.30 -15.95
N CYS A 18 -0.48 -18.77 -16.48
CA CYS A 18 -1.67 -17.95 -16.63
C CYS A 18 -2.47 -17.80 -15.32
N ASP A 19 -2.10 -18.56 -14.30
CA ASP A 19 -2.66 -18.52 -12.95
C ASP A 19 -2.43 -17.16 -12.25
N VAL A 20 -1.44 -16.38 -12.69
CA VAL A 20 -1.15 -15.05 -12.13
C VAL A 20 -2.28 -14.03 -12.33
N PHE A 21 -3.07 -14.18 -13.41
CA PHE A 21 -4.16 -13.25 -13.71
C PHE A 21 -5.44 -13.52 -12.91
N ASP A 22 -5.54 -14.71 -12.31
CA ASP A 22 -6.66 -15.13 -11.46
C ASP A 22 -6.33 -15.03 -9.96
N ASP A 23 -5.09 -14.62 -9.60
CA ASP A 23 -4.67 -14.48 -8.20
C ASP A 23 -5.31 -13.23 -7.52
N PRO A 24 -6.00 -13.39 -6.37
CA PRO A 24 -6.61 -12.29 -5.63
C PRO A 24 -5.63 -11.45 -4.77
N HIS A 25 -4.37 -11.87 -4.59
CA HIS A 25 -3.37 -11.18 -3.76
C HIS A 25 -3.09 -9.74 -4.20
N PRO A 26 -2.80 -9.44 -5.50
CA PRO A 26 -2.50 -8.09 -5.94
C PRO A 26 -3.68 -7.12 -5.74
N MET A 27 -4.91 -7.61 -5.97
CA MET A 27 -6.12 -6.81 -5.75
C MET A 27 -6.31 -6.47 -4.28
N THR A 28 -6.12 -7.45 -3.40
CA THR A 28 -6.26 -7.28 -1.94
C THR A 28 -5.21 -6.31 -1.39
N MET A 29 -3.97 -6.42 -1.86
CA MET A 29 -2.87 -5.54 -1.48
C MET A 29 -3.11 -4.10 -1.93
N ALA A 30 -3.54 -3.90 -3.18
CA ALA A 30 -3.88 -2.58 -3.69
C ALA A 30 -5.05 -1.95 -2.91
N LEU A 31 -6.11 -2.72 -2.65
CA LEU A 31 -7.26 -2.27 -1.87
C LEU A 31 -6.87 -1.91 -0.43
N SER A 32 -6.00 -2.71 0.20
CA SER A 32 -5.51 -2.44 1.57
C SER A 32 -4.63 -1.20 1.66
N VAL A 33 -3.76 -0.96 0.66
CA VAL A 33 -2.97 0.28 0.56
C VAL A 33 -3.87 1.48 0.44
N LEU A 34 -4.88 1.42 -0.44
CA LEU A 34 -5.83 2.51 -0.64
C LEU A 34 -6.59 2.85 0.64
N VAL A 35 -7.21 1.85 1.29
CA VAL A 35 -7.95 2.07 2.55
C VAL A 35 -7.04 2.66 3.62
N THR A 36 -5.80 2.16 3.74
CA THR A 36 -4.81 2.68 4.69
C THR A 36 -4.47 4.15 4.42
N ILE A 37 -4.24 4.52 3.16
CA ILE A 37 -3.97 5.91 2.76
C ILE A 37 -5.14 6.82 3.09
N GLU A 38 -6.37 6.44 2.78
CA GLU A 38 -7.57 7.25 3.06
C GLU A 38 -7.74 7.51 4.56
N MET A 39 -7.52 6.49 5.41
CA MET A 39 -7.58 6.67 6.87
C MET A 39 -6.47 7.57 7.41
N LEU A 40 -5.26 7.46 6.86
CA LEU A 40 -4.13 8.33 7.20
C LEU A 40 -4.35 9.76 6.70
N ASN A 41 -4.96 9.93 5.53
CA ASN A 41 -5.31 11.25 5.01
C ASN A 41 -6.44 11.90 5.82
N ALA A 42 -7.40 11.12 6.32
CA ALA A 42 -8.40 11.60 7.27
C ALA A 42 -7.76 12.12 8.56
N LEU A 43 -6.73 11.45 9.08
CA LEU A 43 -5.92 11.93 10.20
C LEU A 43 -5.15 13.22 9.86
N ASN A 44 -4.54 13.29 8.68
CA ASN A 44 -3.82 14.47 8.22
C ASN A 44 -4.75 15.67 7.98
N SER A 45 -6.04 15.44 7.69
CA SER A 45 -7.03 16.52 7.58
C SER A 45 -7.41 17.08 8.96
N LEU A 46 -7.27 16.28 10.03
CA LEU A 46 -7.40 16.78 11.40
C LEU A 46 -6.17 17.61 11.83
N SER A 47 -4.96 17.20 11.45
CA SER A 47 -3.72 17.97 11.74
C SER A 47 -3.66 19.30 10.96
N GLU A 48 -4.62 19.56 10.07
CA GLU A 48 -4.71 20.84 9.38
C GLU A 48 -4.93 22.02 10.35
N ASN A 49 -5.60 21.79 11.49
CA ASN A 49 -5.80 22.85 12.47
C ASN A 49 -4.57 23.10 13.37
N GLN A 50 -3.69 22.12 13.58
CA GLN A 50 -2.38 22.21 14.25
C GLN A 50 -1.56 20.95 13.89
N SER A 51 -0.27 21.09 13.55
CA SER A 51 0.61 19.95 13.21
C SER A 51 0.47 18.79 14.22
N LEU A 52 0.48 17.56 13.72
CA LEU A 52 0.29 16.29 14.46
C LEU A 52 1.25 16.11 15.66
N VAL A 53 2.37 16.84 15.65
CA VAL A 53 3.38 16.89 16.72
C VAL A 53 2.96 17.79 17.89
N LYS A 54 2.11 18.80 17.66
CA LYS A 54 1.64 19.74 18.68
C LYS A 54 0.28 19.38 19.28
N MET A 55 -0.56 18.63 18.56
CA MET A 55 -1.84 18.16 19.07
C MET A 55 -1.89 16.63 19.02
N PRO A 56 -1.86 15.95 20.19
CA PRO A 56 -1.84 14.51 20.20
C PRO A 56 -3.23 13.99 19.76
N PRO A 57 -3.29 12.85 19.02
CA PRO A 57 -4.48 12.39 18.26
C PRO A 57 -5.72 12.08 19.13
N TRP A 58 -5.55 12.04 20.45
CA TRP A 58 -6.57 11.74 21.45
C TRP A 58 -7.56 12.90 21.71
N TYR A 59 -7.32 14.09 21.14
CA TYR A 59 -8.20 15.25 21.33
C TYR A 59 -9.59 15.01 20.72
N ASN A 60 -9.67 14.30 19.60
CA ASN A 60 -10.94 13.94 18.96
C ASN A 60 -11.16 12.42 19.00
N LYS A 61 -11.75 11.96 20.10
CA LYS A 61 -12.07 10.55 20.33
C LYS A 61 -13.07 10.00 19.30
N TYR A 62 -13.99 10.83 18.81
CA TYR A 62 -14.99 10.41 17.82
C TYR A 62 -14.37 10.12 16.45
N LEU A 63 -13.41 10.93 16.02
CA LEU A 63 -12.67 10.67 14.77
C LEU A 63 -11.77 9.43 14.89
N LEU A 64 -11.07 9.29 16.02
CA LEU A 64 -10.26 8.10 16.28
C LEU A 64 -11.13 6.82 16.29
N PHE A 65 -12.35 6.90 16.83
CA PHE A 65 -13.31 5.81 16.77
C PHE A 65 -13.75 5.50 15.34
N ALA A 66 -13.99 6.51 14.50
CA ALA A 66 -14.33 6.28 13.09
C ALA A 66 -13.21 5.56 12.31
N ILE A 67 -11.95 5.94 12.55
CA ILE A 67 -10.78 5.27 11.94
C ILE A 67 -10.61 3.85 12.47
N ALA A 68 -10.74 3.66 13.79
CA ALA A 68 -10.67 2.33 14.40
C ALA A 68 -11.79 1.40 13.88
N LEU A 69 -13.01 1.93 13.70
CA LEU A 69 -14.13 1.22 13.11
C LEU A 69 -13.86 0.87 11.65
N SER A 70 -13.28 1.79 10.87
CA SER A 70 -12.90 1.51 9.47
C SER A 70 -11.85 0.40 9.37
N MET A 71 -10.78 0.45 10.18
CA MET A 71 -9.78 -0.61 10.23
C MET A 71 -10.37 -1.94 10.70
N SER A 72 -11.30 -1.91 11.66
CA SER A 72 -12.00 -3.12 12.12
C SER A 72 -12.86 -3.73 11.01
N LEU A 73 -13.55 -2.90 10.23
CA LEU A 73 -14.33 -3.35 9.08
C LEU A 73 -13.44 -3.90 7.97
N HIS A 74 -12.25 -3.32 7.77
CA HIS A 74 -11.24 -3.84 6.84
C HIS A 74 -10.73 -5.24 7.27
N MET A 75 -10.49 -5.44 8.56
CA MET A 75 -10.15 -6.77 9.09
C MET A 75 -11.33 -7.75 8.95
N MET A 76 -12.55 -7.27 9.16
CA MET A 76 -13.77 -8.07 9.01
C MET A 76 -13.92 -8.62 7.59
N ILE A 77 -13.69 -7.80 6.55
CA ILE A 77 -13.81 -8.27 5.16
C ILE A 77 -12.70 -9.27 4.78
N LEU A 78 -11.49 -9.14 5.35
CA LEU A 78 -10.36 -10.01 5.04
C LEU A 78 -10.44 -11.37 5.74
N TYR A 79 -10.92 -11.41 6.98
CA TYR A 79 -10.93 -12.65 7.78
C TYR A 79 -12.26 -13.40 7.75
N ILE A 80 -13.37 -12.77 7.33
CA ILE A 80 -14.65 -13.47 7.19
C ILE A 80 -14.76 -14.07 5.78
N PRO A 81 -14.91 -15.41 5.67
CA PRO A 81 -14.90 -16.10 4.38
C PRO A 81 -16.05 -15.67 3.45
N MET A 82 -17.20 -15.26 4.01
CA MET A 82 -18.34 -14.78 3.24
C MET A 82 -18.01 -13.55 2.39
N PHE A 83 -17.30 -12.56 2.96
CA PHE A 83 -16.92 -11.37 2.21
C PHE A 83 -15.77 -11.65 1.25
N ASN A 84 -14.88 -12.58 1.62
CA ASN A 84 -13.74 -12.99 0.82
C ASN A 84 -14.17 -13.54 -0.56
N THR A 85 -15.20 -14.39 -0.57
CA THR A 85 -15.76 -14.95 -1.82
C THR A 85 -16.49 -13.90 -2.67
N VAL A 86 -17.15 -12.92 -2.06
CA VAL A 86 -17.90 -11.89 -2.79
C VAL A 86 -16.95 -10.88 -3.45
N PHE A 87 -15.90 -10.47 -2.74
CA PHE A 87 -14.95 -9.48 -3.24
C PHE A 87 -13.74 -10.09 -3.96
N GLN A 88 -13.62 -11.42 -3.98
CA GLN A 88 -12.48 -12.15 -4.57
C GLN A 88 -11.15 -11.63 -4.01
N ILE A 89 -11.08 -11.55 -2.68
CA ILE A 89 -9.90 -11.11 -1.93
C ILE A 89 -9.24 -12.31 -1.22
N CYS A 90 -8.17 -12.10 -0.46
CA CYS A 90 -7.51 -13.13 0.35
C CYS A 90 -7.03 -12.57 1.71
N PRO A 91 -6.89 -13.41 2.75
CA PRO A 91 -6.38 -12.94 4.04
C PRO A 91 -4.90 -12.56 3.92
N LEU A 92 -4.57 -11.36 4.40
CA LEU A 92 -3.23 -10.80 4.30
C LEU A 92 -2.34 -11.22 5.49
N THR A 93 -1.10 -11.62 5.21
CA THR A 93 -0.10 -11.99 6.22
C THR A 93 0.52 -10.75 6.89
N TRP A 94 1.15 -10.94 8.06
CA TRP A 94 1.81 -9.83 8.77
C TRP A 94 2.93 -9.17 7.94
N GLU A 95 3.67 -9.94 7.13
CA GLU A 95 4.72 -9.42 6.26
C GLU A 95 4.17 -8.51 5.16
N GLU A 96 3.07 -8.93 4.53
CA GLU A 96 2.35 -8.15 3.53
C GLU A 96 1.74 -6.88 4.14
N TRP A 97 1.22 -6.94 5.37
CA TRP A 97 0.77 -5.75 6.09
C TRP A 97 1.88 -4.71 6.29
N PHE A 98 3.11 -5.15 6.60
CA PHE A 98 4.25 -4.23 6.66
C PHE A 98 4.58 -3.64 5.28
N ALA A 99 4.39 -4.39 4.20
CA ALA A 99 4.54 -3.86 2.85
C ALA A 99 3.46 -2.80 2.53
N VAL A 100 2.20 -3.06 2.87
CA VAL A 100 1.08 -2.11 2.74
C VAL A 100 1.42 -0.80 3.46
N LEU A 101 1.86 -0.89 4.72
CA LEU A 101 2.25 0.27 5.51
C LEU A 101 3.40 1.03 4.86
N LYS A 102 4.47 0.34 4.43
CA LYS A 102 5.60 0.99 3.74
C LYS A 102 5.16 1.72 2.46
N ILE A 103 4.30 1.12 1.64
CA ILE A 103 3.82 1.76 0.41
C ILE A 103 2.93 2.99 0.71
N SER A 104 2.20 2.99 1.83
CA SER A 104 1.32 4.11 2.22
C SER A 104 2.05 5.34 2.79
N VAL A 105 3.21 5.15 3.45
CA VAL A 105 4.03 6.21 4.06
C VAL A 105 4.38 7.37 3.10
N PRO A 106 4.91 7.14 1.88
CA PRO A 106 5.32 8.23 0.99
C PRO A 106 4.13 9.06 0.51
N VAL A 107 2.95 8.46 0.38
CA VAL A 107 1.72 9.18 -0.01
C VAL A 107 1.30 10.16 1.08
N VAL A 108 1.31 9.72 2.34
CA VAL A 108 1.02 10.57 3.51
C VAL A 108 2.02 11.72 3.63
N LEU A 109 3.30 11.44 3.41
CA LEU A 109 4.35 12.46 3.43
C LEU A 109 4.17 13.50 2.32
N LEU A 110 3.75 13.06 1.13
CA LEU A 110 3.44 13.96 0.02
C LEU A 110 2.28 14.90 0.38
N ASP A 111 1.20 14.38 0.98
CA ASP A 111 0.06 15.19 1.43
C ASP A 111 0.45 16.25 2.47
N GLU A 112 1.28 15.89 3.45
CA GLU A 112 1.75 16.81 4.49
C GLU A 112 2.64 17.92 3.91
N VAL A 113 3.49 17.60 2.92
CA VAL A 113 4.32 18.60 2.23
C VAL A 113 3.48 19.54 1.37
N LEU A 114 2.49 19.03 0.63
CA LEU A 114 1.56 19.87 -0.13
C LEU A 114 0.82 20.84 0.80
N LYS A 115 0.36 20.37 1.96
CA LYS A 115 -0.23 21.23 3.01
C LYS A 115 0.75 22.28 3.52
N PHE A 116 2.00 21.90 3.77
CA PHE A 116 3.04 22.83 4.21
C PHE A 116 3.29 23.95 3.19
N ILE A 117 3.41 23.61 1.90
CA ILE A 117 3.58 24.57 0.82
C ILE A 117 2.36 25.49 0.71
N SER A 118 1.15 24.92 0.75
CA SER A 118 -0.11 25.67 0.66
C SER A 118 -0.23 26.75 1.74
N ARG A 119 0.09 26.43 3.00
CA ARG A 119 0.10 27.43 4.10
C ARG A 119 1.08 28.56 3.86
N ARG A 120 2.29 28.23 3.41
CA ARG A 120 3.34 29.23 3.12
C ARG A 120 2.99 30.12 1.93
N TYR A 121 2.17 29.63 1.00
CA TYR A 121 1.71 30.41 -0.16
C TYR A 121 0.55 31.35 0.19
N VAL A 122 -0.37 30.93 1.07
CA VAL A 122 -1.50 31.76 1.53
C VAL A 122 -1.03 32.92 2.44
N ASP A 123 -0.02 32.69 3.27
CA ASP A 123 0.67 33.74 4.02
C ASP A 123 1.64 34.51 3.10
N LYS A 124 1.10 35.44 2.31
CA LYS A 124 1.77 36.33 1.34
C LYS A 124 3.21 36.72 1.72
N THR A 125 4.20 35.93 1.30
CA THR A 125 5.59 36.35 1.09
C THR A 125 6.18 35.42 0.04
N GLU A 126 6.05 35.82 -1.23
CA GLU A 126 6.65 35.19 -2.40
C GLU A 126 8.15 34.98 -2.19
N SER A 127 8.54 33.80 -1.74
CA SER A 127 9.90 33.31 -1.94
C SER A 127 9.80 31.97 -2.66
N HIS A 128 10.01 31.98 -3.97
CA HIS A 128 10.18 30.79 -4.79
C HIS A 128 11.19 29.81 -4.14
N ILE A 129 12.13 30.36 -3.37
CA ILE A 129 13.13 29.68 -2.53
C ILE A 129 12.49 28.77 -1.47
N SER A 130 11.45 29.18 -0.74
CA SER A 130 10.82 28.33 0.30
C SER A 130 10.06 27.15 -0.29
N VAL A 131 9.43 27.33 -1.46
CA VAL A 131 8.76 26.26 -2.20
C VAL A 131 9.78 25.28 -2.77
N TRP A 132 10.84 25.80 -3.40
CA TRP A 132 11.93 24.98 -3.91
C TRP A 132 12.62 24.17 -2.81
N ASN A 133 12.84 24.75 -1.64
CA ASN A 133 13.39 24.03 -0.49
C ASN A 133 12.45 22.92 0.03
N GLY A 134 11.13 23.17 0.02
CA GLY A 134 10.13 22.15 0.36
C GLY A 134 10.11 21.00 -0.65
N LEU A 135 10.16 21.32 -1.94
CA LEU A 135 10.22 20.32 -3.02
C LEU A 135 11.54 19.55 -3.05
N ILE A 136 12.68 20.20 -2.79
CA ILE A 136 13.98 19.52 -2.65
C ILE A 136 13.95 18.59 -1.44
N SER A 137 13.45 19.04 -0.28
CA SER A 137 13.35 18.20 0.92
C SER A 137 12.45 17.00 0.68
N LEU A 138 11.33 17.18 -0.02
CA LEU A 138 10.44 16.10 -0.42
C LEU A 138 11.13 15.13 -1.38
N ALA A 139 11.79 15.64 -2.43
CA ALA A 139 12.49 14.83 -3.41
C ALA A 139 13.63 14.01 -2.77
N ILE A 140 14.40 14.62 -1.87
CA ILE A 140 15.46 13.94 -1.11
C ILE A 140 14.85 12.85 -0.21
N MET A 141 13.79 13.16 0.52
CA MET A 141 13.13 12.20 1.40
C MET A 141 12.49 11.05 0.61
N CYS A 142 11.84 11.32 -0.52
CA CYS A 142 11.31 10.30 -1.42
C CYS A 142 12.42 9.44 -2.04
N ALA A 143 13.55 10.04 -2.42
CA ALA A 143 14.70 9.30 -2.95
C ALA A 143 15.35 8.41 -1.87
N LEU A 144 15.52 8.93 -0.65
CA LEU A 144 16.04 8.17 0.49
C LEU A 144 15.09 7.04 0.89
N TYR A 145 13.78 7.31 0.92
CA TYR A 145 12.76 6.33 1.24
C TYR A 145 12.62 5.26 0.16
N GLY A 146 12.62 5.67 -1.11
CA GLY A 146 12.63 4.78 -2.27
C GLY A 146 13.86 3.88 -2.26
N ALA A 147 15.04 4.43 -2.03
CA ALA A 147 16.26 3.64 -1.85
C ALA A 147 16.13 2.65 -0.68
N LEU A 148 15.63 3.09 0.49
CA LEU A 148 15.37 2.24 1.65
C LEU A 148 14.40 1.09 1.33
N ILE A 149 13.36 1.33 0.54
CA ILE A 149 12.43 0.29 0.09
C ILE A 149 13.15 -0.70 -0.82
N THR A 150 13.91 -0.23 -1.81
CA THR A 150 14.65 -1.08 -2.77
C THR A 150 15.71 -1.94 -2.08
N TYR A 151 16.34 -1.44 -1.02
CA TYR A 151 17.29 -2.21 -0.21
C TYR A 151 16.63 -3.10 0.84
N SER A 152 15.30 -2.99 1.04
CA SER A 152 14.61 -3.80 2.04
C SER A 152 14.29 -5.21 1.50
N PRO A 153 14.62 -6.28 2.25
CA PRO A 153 14.45 -7.66 1.78
C PRO A 153 12.98 -8.07 1.56
N ILE A 154 12.02 -7.30 2.09
CA ILE A 154 10.56 -7.51 1.89
C ILE A 154 10.12 -7.12 0.48
N PHE A 155 10.78 -6.14 -0.16
CA PHE A 155 10.46 -5.82 -1.56
C PHE A 155 11.06 -6.88 -2.50
N GLN A 156 12.22 -7.46 -2.13
CA GLN A 156 12.81 -8.59 -2.84
C GLN A 156 11.97 -9.88 -2.80
N SER A 157 11.09 -10.07 -1.81
CA SER A 157 10.13 -11.18 -1.82
C SER A 157 8.95 -10.92 -2.75
N TRP A 158 8.58 -9.66 -2.98
CA TRP A 158 7.60 -9.25 -3.99
C TRP A 158 8.13 -9.43 -5.41
N ASP A 159 9.44 -9.26 -5.61
CA ASP A 159 10.13 -9.58 -6.86
C ASP A 159 10.08 -11.09 -7.17
N GLY A 160 9.87 -11.95 -6.16
CA GLY A 160 9.63 -13.38 -6.33
C GLY A 160 8.21 -13.74 -6.83
N PHE A 161 7.28 -12.78 -6.85
CA PHE A 161 5.96 -12.93 -7.50
C PHE A 161 6.03 -12.55 -8.99
N THR A 162 7.04 -11.77 -9.40
CA THR A 162 7.26 -11.38 -10.81
C THR A 162 8.37 -12.17 -11.49
N HIS A 163 9.31 -12.76 -10.73
CA HIS A 163 10.28 -13.73 -11.24
C HIS A 163 9.86 -15.16 -10.89
N HIS A 164 9.39 -15.88 -11.91
CA HIS A 164 9.21 -17.33 -11.85
C HIS A 164 10.46 -18.01 -11.26
N PRO A 165 10.31 -18.97 -10.32
CA PRO A 165 11.35 -19.96 -10.15
C PRO A 165 11.50 -20.71 -11.48
N PRO A 166 12.72 -21.03 -11.95
CA PRO A 166 12.88 -21.93 -13.09
C PRO A 166 12.10 -23.21 -12.81
N ALA A 167 11.49 -23.78 -13.86
CA ALA A 167 10.50 -24.86 -13.92
C ALA A 167 10.77 -26.17 -13.12
N ASN A 168 11.76 -26.19 -12.24
CA ASN A 168 12.23 -27.36 -11.51
C ASN A 168 11.98 -27.28 -9.98
N THR A 169 11.24 -26.29 -9.47
CA THR A 169 10.99 -26.14 -8.02
C THR A 169 9.51 -26.30 -7.65
N THR A 170 8.94 -27.45 -8.00
CA THR A 170 7.57 -27.87 -7.64
C THR A 170 7.39 -28.23 -6.15
N THR A 171 8.34 -27.93 -5.27
CA THR A 171 8.32 -28.37 -3.86
C THR A 171 7.98 -27.27 -2.84
N TYR A 172 8.05 -25.99 -3.18
CA TYR A 172 7.84 -24.90 -2.20
C TYR A 172 6.44 -24.27 -2.22
N THR A 173 5.77 -24.21 -3.37
CA THR A 173 4.42 -23.64 -3.48
C THR A 173 3.35 -24.62 -3.00
N ASP A 174 3.56 -25.94 -3.18
CA ASP A 174 2.65 -26.99 -2.68
C ASP A 174 2.64 -27.07 -1.14
N PHE A 175 3.76 -26.77 -0.47
CA PHE A 175 3.85 -26.85 1.00
C PHE A 175 3.16 -25.69 1.73
N ARG A 176 2.96 -24.53 1.07
CA ARG A 176 2.35 -23.35 1.71
C ARG A 176 0.82 -23.36 1.61
N TYR A 177 0.24 -23.93 0.56
CA TYR A 177 -1.21 -24.11 0.46
C TYR A 177 -1.71 -25.31 1.28
N LYS A 178 -0.96 -26.41 1.31
CA LYS A 178 -1.37 -27.65 2.00
C LYS A 178 -1.39 -27.56 3.54
N ASN A 179 -0.75 -26.54 4.11
CA ASN A 179 -0.76 -26.26 5.56
C ASN A 179 -1.84 -25.25 6.00
N MET A 180 -2.62 -24.69 5.05
CA MET A 180 -3.74 -23.80 5.35
C MET A 180 -5.10 -24.52 5.30
N ASP A 181 -5.10 -25.76 4.81
CA ASP A 181 -6.25 -26.68 4.73
C ASP A 181 -6.26 -27.76 5.85
N LEU A 182 -5.47 -27.58 6.92
CA LEU A 182 -5.43 -28.45 8.11
C LEU A 182 -5.73 -27.68 9.40
#